data_AF-A0A929HVW6-F1
#
_entry.id   AF-A0A929HVW6-F1
#
_cell.length_a   1.000
_cell.length_b   1.000
_cell.length_c   1.000
_cell.angle_alpha   90.00
_cell.angle_beta   90.00
_cell.angle_gamma   90.00
#
_symmetry.space_group_name_H-M   'P 1'
#
loop_
_entity.id
_entity.type
_entity.pdbx_description
1 polymer ?
#
loop_
_entity_poly.entity_id
_entity_poly.type
_entity_poly.pdbx_seq_one_letter_code
_entity_poly.pdbx_strand_id
1 'polypeptide(L)'
;MRIHRRQFLKYCIGSATALGLPLTVVGKLEKAFADESMPLPKVIWLNGANCTGCTVSLANRFSDQGPKDIADLLTGYIDLAFHPNLMGAAGDLAVQCLKEAASDSYILAVDGGIPTVFNGHTCTLWTENGKDITAKAAVQLLAPNAAAILSIGTCASFGGIPAADPNPTGIASVSKITGKTTINIPGCPAHPDWIVWTVASLLAGEIPELDDRGRPRALFNEEIHKKCPRKGTGEAKIFGEETCLKELGCKGPRTKADCHIRKWNNSTNWCIGANAICLGCTEDGFPDKFSPFYKIEYGYQTYDKNDNSNSGTTTLRITKAEWRTDNSELRVEGQGKIGAIVKVSAADAGVMLGAVSVGSDGNWRFRQKSPVPTPGRVKVESSGEVVFASVKNAPAGGGSMIDGATKTFRIKKAEWSAEKLELKVEGEGKFGNMVDVSEASTGARLGMVSVDTEGKWKFRQKNPVSVPRRIRAESNGNWKERDVLNAPPSISSLNHLFEKLVSAA
;
A
#
# COMPACT_ATOMS: atom_id res chain seq x y z
N MET A 1 22.23 3.57 -34.71
CA MET A 1 22.81 2.22 -34.79
C MET A 1 21.72 1.23 -34.38
N ARG A 2 21.04 0.58 -35.33
CA ARG A 2 19.95 -0.37 -35.05
C ARG A 2 20.56 -1.67 -34.51
N ILE A 3 20.18 -2.07 -33.31
CA ILE A 3 20.58 -3.36 -32.74
C ILE A 3 19.62 -4.42 -33.30
N HIS A 4 20.16 -5.48 -33.92
CA HIS A 4 19.38 -6.55 -34.54
C HIS A 4 18.86 -7.56 -33.50
N ARG A 5 17.66 -8.14 -33.75
CA ARG A 5 17.01 -9.24 -32.99
C ARG A 5 17.97 -10.37 -32.55
N ARG A 6 19.05 -10.62 -33.31
CA ARG A 6 20.14 -11.56 -32.97
C ARG A 6 20.91 -11.24 -31.69
N GLN A 7 21.05 -9.98 -31.31
CA GLN A 7 21.72 -9.59 -30.05
C GLN A 7 20.80 -9.78 -28.84
N PHE A 8 19.48 -9.65 -29.00
CA PHE A 8 18.51 -10.02 -27.98
C PHE A 8 18.49 -11.51 -27.71
N LEU A 9 18.59 -12.34 -28.75
CA LEU A 9 18.68 -13.78 -28.56
C LEU A 9 19.90 -14.15 -27.72
N LYS A 10 21.06 -13.53 -27.98
CA LYS A 10 22.25 -13.72 -27.12
C LYS A 10 22.01 -13.29 -25.67
N TYR A 11 21.16 -12.29 -25.42
CA TYR A 11 20.75 -11.91 -24.08
C TYR A 11 19.74 -12.86 -23.46
N CYS A 12 18.68 -13.25 -24.16
CA CYS A 12 17.74 -14.24 -23.67
C CYS A 12 18.51 -15.51 -23.32
N ILE A 13 19.55 -15.87 -24.06
CA ILE A 13 20.47 -16.97 -23.77
C ILE A 13 21.35 -16.69 -22.54
N GLY A 14 21.98 -15.52 -22.46
CA GLY A 14 22.82 -15.14 -21.32
C GLY A 14 22.04 -15.01 -20.01
N SER A 15 20.86 -14.40 -20.06
CA SER A 15 19.90 -14.27 -18.96
C SER A 15 19.19 -15.56 -18.65
N ALA A 16 18.86 -16.38 -19.65
CA ALA A 16 18.38 -17.75 -19.45
C ALA A 16 19.39 -18.56 -18.65
N THR A 17 20.66 -18.45 -19.01
CA THR A 17 21.74 -19.15 -18.30
C THR A 17 21.93 -18.59 -16.88
N ALA A 18 21.84 -17.27 -16.69
CA ALA A 18 21.93 -16.64 -15.38
C ALA A 18 20.68 -16.84 -14.49
N LEU A 19 19.51 -17.10 -15.08
CA LEU A 19 18.21 -17.23 -14.41
C LEU A 19 17.62 -18.66 -14.48
N GLY A 20 18.38 -19.64 -15.01
CA GLY A 20 18.01 -21.06 -15.03
C GLY A 20 16.95 -21.48 -16.06
N LEU A 21 16.73 -20.73 -17.15
CA LEU A 21 15.86 -21.19 -18.24
C LEU A 21 16.53 -22.34 -19.02
N PRO A 22 15.81 -23.43 -19.36
CA PRO A 22 16.34 -24.54 -20.14
C PRO A 22 16.90 -24.13 -21.52
N LEU A 23 17.96 -24.79 -22.00
CA LEU A 23 18.53 -24.55 -23.34
C LEU A 23 17.54 -24.81 -24.49
N THR A 24 16.47 -25.57 -24.26
CA THR A 24 15.38 -25.81 -25.21
C THR A 24 14.51 -24.57 -25.45
N VAL A 25 14.35 -23.72 -24.44
CA VAL A 25 13.61 -22.44 -24.49
C VAL A 25 14.31 -21.46 -25.42
N VAL A 26 15.63 -21.39 -25.24
CA VAL A 26 16.56 -20.61 -26.04
C VAL A 26 16.43 -20.93 -27.53
N GLY A 27 16.42 -22.21 -27.91
CA GLY A 27 16.31 -22.62 -29.31
C GLY A 27 14.94 -22.31 -29.95
N LYS A 28 13.87 -22.23 -29.15
CA LYS A 28 12.54 -21.83 -29.61
C LYS A 28 12.42 -20.31 -29.79
N LEU A 29 13.00 -19.53 -28.86
CA LEU A 29 13.15 -18.08 -29.02
C LEU A 29 13.92 -17.73 -30.29
N GLU A 30 15.02 -18.43 -30.57
CA GLU A 30 15.79 -18.21 -31.79
C GLU A 30 14.96 -18.44 -33.05
N LYS A 31 14.12 -19.49 -33.08
CA LYS A 31 13.23 -19.76 -34.22
C LYS A 31 12.07 -18.77 -34.35
N ALA A 32 11.43 -18.38 -33.24
CA ALA A 32 10.30 -17.46 -33.24
C ALA A 32 10.71 -16.03 -33.64
N PHE A 33 11.93 -15.62 -33.32
CA PHE A 33 12.46 -14.29 -33.66
C PHE A 33 13.34 -14.25 -34.92
N ALA A 34 13.74 -15.40 -35.48
CA ALA A 34 14.50 -15.47 -36.73
C ALA A 34 13.66 -15.09 -37.96
N ASP A 35 12.33 -15.18 -37.88
CA ASP A 35 11.43 -14.73 -38.94
C ASP A 35 11.09 -13.25 -38.76
N GLU A 36 11.82 -12.39 -39.48
CA GLU A 36 11.58 -10.93 -39.51
C GLU A 36 10.21 -10.56 -40.14
N SER A 37 9.51 -11.51 -40.77
CA SER A 37 8.17 -11.30 -41.32
C SER A 37 7.04 -11.39 -40.29
N MET A 38 7.31 -11.96 -39.10
CA MET A 38 6.31 -12.08 -38.05
C MET A 38 6.11 -10.76 -37.29
N PRO A 39 4.87 -10.26 -37.16
CA PRO A 39 4.58 -9.02 -36.45
C PRO A 39 4.93 -9.12 -34.96
N LEU A 40 5.23 -7.98 -34.35
CA LEU A 40 5.50 -7.93 -32.92
C LEU A 40 4.26 -8.35 -32.12
N PRO A 41 4.44 -9.04 -31.00
CA PRO A 41 3.36 -9.46 -30.11
C PRO A 41 2.63 -8.25 -29.54
N LYS A 42 1.31 -8.23 -29.69
CA LYS A 42 0.47 -7.13 -29.21
C LYS A 42 0.27 -7.21 -27.70
N VAL A 43 0.43 -6.07 -27.04
CA VAL A 43 0.14 -5.87 -25.61
C VAL A 43 -0.89 -4.77 -25.46
N ILE A 44 -2.01 -5.10 -24.82
CA ILE A 44 -3.03 -4.13 -24.39
C ILE A 44 -2.85 -3.94 -22.88
N TRP A 45 -2.52 -2.73 -22.46
CA TRP A 45 -2.29 -2.37 -21.06
C TRP A 45 -3.41 -1.49 -20.50
N LEU A 46 -4.18 -2.03 -19.57
CA LEU A 46 -5.23 -1.30 -18.87
C LEU A 46 -4.77 -0.85 -17.49
N ASN A 47 -5.18 0.36 -17.10
CA ASN A 47 -4.99 0.87 -15.73
C ASN A 47 -6.30 0.78 -14.96
N GLY A 48 -6.37 -0.04 -13.91
CA GLY A 48 -7.44 -0.04 -12.92
C GLY A 48 -7.20 1.02 -11.83
N ALA A 49 -7.50 0.68 -10.58
CA ALA A 49 -7.10 1.48 -9.42
C ALA A 49 -5.57 1.36 -9.20
N ASN A 50 -4.81 2.16 -9.94
CA ASN A 50 -3.35 2.21 -9.90
C ASN A 50 -2.81 3.59 -9.48
N CYS A 51 -1.49 3.68 -9.33
CA CYS A 51 -0.77 4.93 -9.08
C CYS A 51 0.21 5.28 -10.20
N THR A 52 0.16 4.56 -11.34
CA THR A 52 1.13 4.64 -12.46
C THR A 52 2.56 4.21 -12.09
N GLY A 53 2.82 3.80 -10.84
CA GLY A 53 4.14 3.39 -10.38
C GLY A 53 4.73 2.20 -11.15
N CYS A 54 3.89 1.25 -11.63
CA CYS A 54 4.35 0.12 -12.42
C CYS A 54 4.81 0.55 -13.83
N THR A 55 4.10 1.48 -14.47
CA THR A 55 4.54 2.09 -15.74
C THR A 55 5.86 2.85 -15.57
N VAL A 56 5.97 3.67 -14.51
CA VAL A 56 7.22 4.40 -14.23
C VAL A 56 8.37 3.43 -13.91
N SER A 57 8.08 2.34 -13.20
CA SER A 57 9.04 1.28 -12.93
C SER A 57 9.54 0.63 -14.23
N LEU A 58 8.63 0.30 -15.16
CA LEU A 58 8.97 -0.20 -16.49
C LEU A 58 9.84 0.80 -17.28
N ALA A 59 9.53 2.09 -17.22
CA ALA A 59 10.31 3.14 -17.87
C ALA A 59 11.74 3.27 -17.30
N ASN A 60 11.96 2.88 -16.04
CA ASN A 60 13.28 2.85 -15.40
C ASN A 60 14.09 1.58 -15.74
N ARG A 61 13.66 0.80 -16.72
CA ARG A 61 14.40 -0.36 -17.19
C ARG A 61 15.67 0.10 -17.92
N PHE A 62 16.83 -0.31 -17.40
CA PHE A 62 18.13 -0.20 -18.06
C PHE A 62 18.90 -1.50 -17.92
N SER A 63 19.57 -1.94 -18.98
CA SER A 63 20.47 -3.10 -18.96
C SER A 63 21.48 -3.00 -20.08
N ASP A 64 22.63 -3.62 -19.87
CA ASP A 64 23.67 -3.79 -20.89
C ASP A 64 23.23 -4.69 -22.06
N GLN A 65 22.06 -5.31 -21.92
CA GLN A 65 21.55 -6.31 -22.82
C GLN A 65 20.07 -6.06 -23.17
N GLY A 66 19.66 -6.50 -24.36
CA GLY A 66 18.36 -6.18 -24.96
C GLY A 66 17.14 -6.73 -24.18
N PRO A 67 15.98 -6.05 -24.13
CA PRO A 67 15.81 -4.63 -24.42
C PRO A 67 16.69 -3.81 -23.49
N LYS A 68 17.49 -2.89 -24.04
CA LYS A 68 18.41 -2.07 -23.23
C LYS A 68 17.65 -1.09 -22.36
N ASP A 69 16.59 -0.51 -22.92
CA ASP A 69 15.71 0.45 -22.26
C ASP A 69 14.26 0.27 -22.75
N ILE A 70 13.36 1.14 -22.28
CA ILE A 70 11.96 1.11 -22.69
C ILE A 70 11.78 1.43 -24.18
N ALA A 71 12.62 2.27 -24.79
CA ALA A 71 12.49 2.57 -26.22
C ALA A 71 12.86 1.34 -27.07
N ASP A 72 13.91 0.62 -26.67
CA ASP A 72 14.28 -0.66 -27.28
C ASP A 72 13.15 -1.67 -27.13
N LEU A 73 12.55 -1.80 -25.92
CA LEU A 73 11.39 -2.65 -25.66
C LEU A 73 10.23 -2.38 -26.64
N LEU A 74 9.81 -1.11 -26.73
CA LEU A 74 8.64 -0.69 -27.49
C LEU A 74 8.82 -0.69 -29.00
N THR A 75 10.07 -0.61 -29.48
CA THR A 75 10.34 -0.57 -30.94
C THR A 75 10.83 -1.90 -31.49
N GLY A 76 11.36 -2.79 -30.64
CA GLY A 76 12.02 -4.01 -31.06
C GLY A 76 11.36 -5.32 -30.62
N TYR A 77 10.51 -5.31 -29.58
CA TYR A 77 10.09 -6.57 -28.91
C TYR A 77 8.61 -6.74 -28.71
N ILE A 78 7.87 -5.65 -28.48
CA ILE A 78 6.41 -5.68 -28.33
C ILE A 78 5.77 -4.60 -29.16
N ASP A 79 4.55 -4.86 -29.61
CA ASP A 79 3.63 -3.82 -30.06
C ASP A 79 2.76 -3.43 -28.86
N LEU A 80 3.12 -2.34 -28.17
CA LEU A 80 2.30 -1.80 -27.08
C LEU A 80 1.11 -1.03 -27.66
N ALA A 81 0.16 -1.79 -28.19
CA ALA A 81 -0.96 -1.29 -28.99
C ALA A 81 -1.91 -0.37 -28.21
N PHE A 82 -1.99 -0.53 -26.89
CA PHE A 82 -2.71 0.39 -26.02
C PHE A 82 -2.00 0.53 -24.68
N HIS A 83 -1.68 1.77 -24.30
CA HIS A 83 -1.19 2.09 -22.96
C HIS A 83 -1.45 3.59 -22.68
N PRO A 84 -2.33 3.94 -21.71
CA PRO A 84 -2.85 5.30 -21.57
C PRO A 84 -1.79 6.36 -21.26
N ASN A 85 -0.66 5.99 -20.64
CA ASN A 85 0.43 6.94 -20.34
C ASN A 85 1.51 7.06 -21.42
N LEU A 86 1.59 6.15 -22.40
CA LEU A 86 2.72 6.08 -23.35
C LEU A 86 2.31 6.21 -24.81
N MET A 87 1.03 5.95 -25.13
CA MET A 87 0.54 6.01 -26.51
C MET A 87 0.39 7.46 -27.01
N GLY A 88 0.49 7.64 -28.33
CA GLY A 88 0.30 8.95 -28.97
C GLY A 88 -1.17 9.34 -29.19
N ALA A 89 -2.08 8.37 -29.30
CA ALA A 89 -3.51 8.62 -29.48
C ALA A 89 -4.22 8.90 -28.14
N ALA A 90 -5.33 9.65 -28.18
CA ALA A 90 -6.13 9.98 -27.01
C ALA A 90 -7.63 9.95 -27.33
N GLY A 91 -8.48 9.90 -26.29
CA GLY A 91 -9.94 9.90 -26.42
C GLY A 91 -10.45 8.75 -27.29
N ASP A 92 -11.44 9.02 -28.14
CA ASP A 92 -12.08 8.02 -29.00
C ASP A 92 -11.10 7.30 -29.93
N LEU A 93 -10.06 8.00 -30.42
CA LEU A 93 -9.02 7.40 -31.25
C LEU A 93 -8.24 6.33 -30.48
N ALA A 94 -7.94 6.56 -29.20
CA ALA A 94 -7.27 5.57 -28.37
C ALA A 94 -8.14 4.32 -28.17
N VAL A 95 -9.46 4.51 -28.00
CA VAL A 95 -10.43 3.41 -27.88
C VAL A 95 -10.55 2.64 -29.20
N GLN A 96 -10.53 3.33 -30.34
CA GLN A 96 -10.50 2.69 -31.65
C GLN A 96 -9.25 1.81 -31.81
N CYS A 97 -8.06 2.33 -31.50
CA CYS A 97 -6.82 1.54 -31.55
C CYS A 97 -6.88 0.31 -30.62
N LEU A 98 -7.46 0.45 -29.42
CA LEU A 98 -7.67 -0.69 -28.50
C LEU A 98 -8.54 -1.77 -29.14
N LYS A 99 -9.63 -1.40 -29.83
CA LYS A 99 -10.55 -2.34 -30.47
C LYS A 99 -9.93 -3.05 -31.67
N GLU A 100 -9.21 -2.31 -32.49
CA GLU A 100 -8.45 -2.86 -33.62
C GLU A 100 -7.39 -3.85 -33.11
N ALA A 101 -6.64 -3.49 -32.06
CA ALA A 101 -5.68 -4.38 -31.43
C ALA A 101 -6.31 -5.63 -30.83
N ALA A 102 -7.51 -5.51 -30.24
CA ALA A 102 -8.23 -6.62 -29.62
C ALA A 102 -8.88 -7.59 -30.62
N SER A 103 -8.82 -7.29 -31.93
CA SER A 103 -9.32 -8.17 -33.00
C SER A 103 -8.34 -9.28 -33.38
N ASP A 104 -7.07 -9.13 -33.00
CA ASP A 104 -6.01 -10.13 -33.20
C ASP A 104 -5.67 -10.86 -31.89
N SER A 105 -4.63 -11.70 -31.90
CA SER A 105 -4.07 -12.28 -30.67
C SER A 105 -3.26 -11.23 -29.89
N TYR A 106 -3.55 -11.07 -28.60
CA TYR A 106 -2.86 -10.12 -27.72
C TYR A 106 -2.63 -10.67 -26.31
N ILE A 107 -1.67 -10.06 -25.61
CA ILE A 107 -1.47 -10.17 -24.17
C ILE A 107 -2.23 -9.02 -23.51
N LEU A 108 -3.06 -9.34 -22.51
CA LEU A 108 -3.72 -8.34 -21.68
C LEU A 108 -2.88 -8.09 -20.42
N ALA A 109 -2.29 -6.92 -20.31
CA ALA A 109 -1.65 -6.45 -19.08
C ALA A 109 -2.62 -5.53 -18.31
N VAL A 110 -2.72 -5.73 -17.00
CA VAL A 110 -3.55 -4.91 -16.12
C VAL A 110 -2.71 -4.41 -14.96
N ASP A 111 -2.57 -3.09 -14.84
CA ASP A 111 -1.95 -2.42 -13.68
C ASP A 111 -3.04 -1.82 -12.79
N GLY A 112 -3.01 -2.10 -11.49
CA GLY A 112 -4.03 -1.64 -10.55
C GLY A 112 -5.12 -2.66 -10.25
N GLY A 113 -5.67 -2.57 -9.04
CA GLY A 113 -6.79 -3.42 -8.61
C GLY A 113 -8.10 -2.99 -9.26
N ILE A 114 -9.11 -3.86 -9.27
CA ILE A 114 -10.37 -3.59 -9.96
C ILE A 114 -11.48 -3.27 -8.96
N PRO A 115 -12.03 -2.05 -8.97
CA PRO A 115 -13.16 -1.72 -8.10
C PRO A 115 -14.43 -2.47 -8.49
N THR A 116 -15.19 -2.93 -7.48
CA THR A 116 -16.46 -3.63 -7.71
C THR A 116 -17.68 -2.91 -7.18
N VAL A 117 -17.52 -2.01 -6.20
CA VAL A 117 -18.64 -1.22 -5.64
C VAL A 117 -19.12 -0.21 -6.67
N PHE A 118 -20.37 0.24 -6.57
CA PHE A 118 -21.02 1.11 -7.56
C PHE A 118 -20.88 0.58 -8.98
N ASN A 119 -20.97 -0.74 -9.16
CA ASN A 119 -20.75 -1.41 -10.44
C ASN A 119 -19.40 -1.08 -11.13
N GLY A 120 -18.38 -0.70 -10.34
CA GLY A 120 -17.05 -0.34 -10.82
C GLY A 120 -16.89 1.12 -11.23
N HIS A 121 -17.91 1.99 -11.10
CA HIS A 121 -17.86 3.39 -11.54
C HIS A 121 -16.88 4.29 -10.77
N THR A 122 -16.22 3.77 -9.73
CA THR A 122 -15.10 4.46 -9.08
C THR A 122 -13.81 4.40 -9.92
N CYS A 123 -13.81 3.69 -11.05
CA CYS A 123 -12.74 3.71 -12.04
C CYS A 123 -13.34 3.49 -13.45
N THR A 124 -13.60 4.60 -14.15
CA THR A 124 -14.00 4.63 -15.56
C THR A 124 -12.77 4.83 -16.44
N LEU A 125 -12.60 3.97 -17.45
CA LEU A 125 -11.45 4.03 -18.34
C LEU A 125 -11.71 4.87 -19.59
N TRP A 126 -12.90 4.73 -20.16
CA TRP A 126 -13.37 5.54 -21.28
C TRP A 126 -14.89 5.57 -21.31
N THR A 127 -15.44 6.44 -22.15
CA THR A 127 -16.87 6.50 -22.45
C THR A 127 -17.06 6.18 -23.92
N GLU A 128 -18.04 5.36 -24.25
CA GLU A 128 -18.37 4.98 -25.62
C GLU A 128 -19.87 5.07 -25.84
N ASN A 129 -20.30 5.81 -26.86
CA ASN A 129 -21.72 6.00 -27.19
C ASN A 129 -22.57 6.42 -25.96
N GLY A 130 -22.01 7.31 -25.13
CA GLY A 130 -22.65 7.78 -23.90
C GLY A 130 -22.66 6.77 -22.74
N LYS A 131 -21.98 5.64 -22.87
CA LYS A 131 -21.86 4.62 -21.83
C LYS A 131 -20.43 4.56 -21.29
N ASP A 132 -20.30 4.77 -19.99
CA ASP A 132 -19.03 4.61 -19.29
C ASP A 132 -18.61 3.14 -19.27
N ILE A 133 -17.37 2.89 -19.68
CA ILE A 133 -16.72 1.59 -19.54
C ILE A 133 -15.78 1.64 -18.35
N THR A 134 -16.19 0.93 -17.30
CA THR A 134 -15.40 0.80 -16.07
C THR A 134 -14.21 -0.14 -16.26
N ALA A 135 -13.20 -0.05 -15.38
CA ALA A 135 -12.08 -0.98 -15.40
C ALA A 135 -12.54 -2.44 -15.30
N LYS A 136 -13.58 -2.68 -14.48
CA LYS A 136 -14.23 -3.99 -14.36
C LYS A 136 -14.80 -4.45 -15.70
N ALA A 137 -15.59 -3.60 -16.38
CA ALA A 137 -16.19 -3.93 -17.67
C ALA A 137 -15.13 -4.15 -18.76
N ALA A 138 -14.10 -3.30 -18.83
CA ALA A 138 -13.00 -3.40 -19.79
C ALA A 138 -12.21 -4.71 -19.64
N VAL A 139 -11.85 -5.06 -18.40
CA VAL A 139 -11.14 -6.32 -18.12
C VAL A 139 -12.01 -7.53 -18.44
N GLN A 140 -13.30 -7.51 -18.12
CA GLN A 140 -14.23 -8.60 -18.47
C GLN A 140 -14.47 -8.73 -19.97
N LEU A 141 -14.39 -7.62 -20.72
CA LEU A 141 -14.50 -7.61 -22.19
C LEU A 141 -13.27 -8.22 -22.86
N LEU A 142 -12.07 -7.90 -22.38
CA LEU A 142 -10.81 -8.25 -23.05
C LEU A 142 -10.20 -9.58 -22.56
N ALA A 143 -10.37 -9.93 -21.28
CA ALA A 143 -9.79 -11.16 -20.74
C ALA A 143 -10.23 -12.46 -21.44
N PRO A 144 -11.47 -12.62 -21.96
CA PRO A 144 -11.90 -13.81 -22.68
C PRO A 144 -11.03 -14.19 -23.88
N ASN A 145 -10.57 -13.20 -24.65
CA ASN A 145 -9.85 -13.40 -25.91
C ASN A 145 -8.33 -13.18 -25.82
N ALA A 146 -7.83 -12.75 -24.65
CA ALA A 146 -6.40 -12.60 -24.42
C ALA A 146 -5.67 -13.95 -24.44
N ALA A 147 -4.54 -14.02 -25.14
CA ALA A 147 -3.65 -15.19 -25.16
C ALA A 147 -3.00 -15.45 -23.79
N ALA A 148 -2.72 -14.37 -23.04
CA ALA A 148 -2.29 -14.40 -21.66
C ALA A 148 -2.76 -13.14 -20.92
N ILE A 149 -2.95 -13.25 -19.61
CA ILE A 149 -3.35 -12.13 -18.74
C ILE A 149 -2.26 -11.90 -17.69
N LEU A 150 -1.65 -10.71 -17.72
CA LEU A 150 -0.63 -10.28 -16.77
C LEU A 150 -1.24 -9.34 -15.73
N SER A 151 -1.13 -9.69 -14.46
CA SER A 151 -1.48 -8.79 -13.36
C SER A 151 -0.22 -8.07 -12.88
N ILE A 152 -0.05 -6.82 -13.31
CA ILE A 152 1.14 -6.02 -13.05
C ILE A 152 0.99 -5.30 -11.71
N GLY A 153 1.93 -5.57 -10.81
CA GLY A 153 1.94 -4.99 -9.47
C GLY A 153 0.97 -5.67 -8.50
N THR A 154 1.18 -5.39 -7.22
CA THR A 154 0.42 -6.02 -6.12
C THR A 154 -1.05 -5.64 -6.14
N CYS A 155 -1.39 -4.44 -6.63
CA CYS A 155 -2.77 -4.00 -6.77
C CYS A 155 -3.56 -4.90 -7.71
N ALA A 156 -3.04 -5.19 -8.91
CA ALA A 156 -3.69 -6.08 -9.86
C ALA A 156 -3.65 -7.55 -9.41
N SER A 157 -2.52 -7.97 -8.84
CA SER A 157 -2.29 -9.37 -8.43
C SER A 157 -3.18 -9.78 -7.26
N PHE A 158 -3.27 -8.95 -6.22
CA PHE A 158 -3.85 -9.31 -4.92
C PHE A 158 -4.78 -8.23 -4.33
N GLY A 159 -4.96 -7.09 -4.99
CA GLY A 159 -5.74 -5.95 -4.51
C GLY A 159 -4.87 -4.80 -3.96
N GLY A 160 -3.81 -5.13 -3.22
CA GLY A 160 -2.80 -4.17 -2.76
C GLY A 160 -3.34 -3.06 -1.86
N ILE A 161 -2.66 -1.90 -1.83
CA ILE A 161 -3.02 -0.75 -0.99
C ILE A 161 -4.48 -0.31 -1.20
N PRO A 162 -5.02 -0.21 -2.43
CA PRO A 162 -6.42 0.16 -2.63
C PRO A 162 -7.43 -0.83 -2.02
N ALA A 163 -7.04 -2.10 -1.83
CA ALA A 163 -7.85 -3.13 -1.20
C ALA A 163 -7.65 -3.27 0.32
N ALA A 164 -6.75 -2.46 0.91
CA ALA A 164 -6.52 -2.45 2.34
C ALA A 164 -7.78 -2.07 3.12
N ASP A 165 -7.90 -2.51 4.37
CA ASP A 165 -9.01 -2.15 5.26
C ASP A 165 -9.20 -0.62 5.30
N PRO A 166 -10.43 -0.09 5.07
CA PRO A 166 -11.72 -0.79 4.99
C PRO A 166 -12.21 -1.15 3.57
N ASN A 167 -11.37 -1.03 2.54
CA ASN A 167 -11.67 -1.34 1.13
C ASN A 167 -13.00 -0.73 0.62
N PRO A 168 -13.17 0.61 0.67
CA PRO A 168 -14.47 1.26 0.44
C PRO A 168 -14.98 1.13 -1.01
N THR A 169 -14.11 0.84 -1.97
CA THR A 169 -14.47 0.67 -3.39
C THR A 169 -14.53 -0.81 -3.82
N GLY A 170 -14.32 -1.74 -2.88
CA GLY A 170 -14.35 -3.17 -3.12
C GLY A 170 -13.34 -3.62 -4.18
N ILE A 171 -12.09 -3.21 -4.02
CA ILE A 171 -11.01 -3.61 -4.91
C ILE A 171 -10.83 -5.13 -4.87
N ALA A 172 -10.72 -5.73 -6.04
CA ALA A 172 -10.44 -7.14 -6.26
C ALA A 172 -9.26 -7.34 -7.22
N SER A 173 -8.61 -8.51 -7.14
CA SER A 173 -7.60 -8.92 -8.12
C SER A 173 -8.21 -9.19 -9.49
N VAL A 174 -7.38 -9.13 -10.53
CA VAL A 174 -7.79 -9.42 -11.91
C VAL A 174 -8.30 -10.85 -12.06
N SER A 175 -7.64 -11.83 -11.43
CA SER A 175 -8.09 -13.22 -11.43
C SER A 175 -9.48 -13.40 -10.83
N LYS A 176 -9.79 -12.69 -9.74
CA LYS A 176 -11.11 -12.73 -9.10
C LYS A 176 -12.21 -12.13 -9.97
N ILE A 177 -11.90 -11.09 -10.73
CA ILE A 177 -12.86 -10.43 -11.63
C ILE A 177 -13.15 -11.24 -12.90
N THR A 178 -12.11 -11.88 -13.44
CA THR A 178 -12.18 -12.59 -14.71
C THR A 178 -12.53 -14.06 -14.56
N GLY A 179 -12.26 -14.66 -13.40
CA GLY A 179 -12.33 -16.12 -13.19
C GLY A 179 -11.26 -16.90 -13.96
N LYS A 180 -10.28 -16.21 -14.56
CA LYS A 180 -9.22 -16.81 -15.36
C LYS A 180 -7.90 -16.87 -14.58
N THR A 181 -7.06 -17.83 -14.94
CA THR A 181 -5.67 -17.87 -14.50
C THR A 181 -4.93 -16.63 -15.00
N THR A 182 -4.26 -15.92 -14.09
CA THR A 182 -3.44 -14.75 -14.39
C THR A 182 -1.99 -15.04 -14.02
N ILE A 183 -1.04 -14.48 -14.78
CA ILE A 183 0.36 -14.44 -14.40
C ILE A 183 0.56 -13.19 -13.55
N ASN A 184 0.74 -13.40 -12.24
CA ASN A 184 0.86 -12.33 -11.25
C ASN A 184 2.32 -11.88 -11.13
N ILE A 185 2.56 -10.59 -11.36
CA ILE A 185 3.88 -9.96 -11.28
C ILE A 185 3.81 -8.91 -10.16
N PRO A 186 3.72 -9.32 -8.88
CA PRO A 186 3.51 -8.40 -7.78
C PRO A 186 4.76 -7.57 -7.46
N GLY A 187 4.56 -6.59 -6.60
CA GLY A 187 5.50 -5.53 -6.22
C GLY A 187 4.77 -4.19 -6.19
N CYS A 188 5.21 -3.28 -5.34
CA CYS A 188 4.66 -1.94 -5.24
C CYS A 188 5.78 -0.87 -5.34
N PRO A 189 6.32 -0.62 -6.54
CA PRO A 189 5.89 -1.17 -7.85
C PRO A 189 6.49 -2.55 -8.18
N ALA A 190 6.04 -3.18 -9.26
CA ALA A 190 6.69 -4.37 -9.84
C ALA A 190 8.05 -3.98 -10.44
N HIS A 191 9.09 -4.81 -10.24
CA HIS A 191 10.41 -4.55 -10.82
C HIS A 191 10.34 -4.62 -12.35
N PRO A 192 10.99 -3.70 -13.11
CA PRO A 192 10.92 -3.70 -14.57
C PRO A 192 11.33 -5.03 -15.19
N ASP A 193 12.42 -5.63 -14.69
CA ASP A 193 12.89 -6.93 -15.19
C ASP A 193 11.88 -8.05 -14.98
N TRP A 194 11.05 -8.02 -13.94
CA TRP A 194 10.04 -9.06 -13.74
C TRP A 194 8.96 -9.01 -14.83
N ILE A 195 8.59 -7.79 -15.23
CA ILE A 195 7.65 -7.54 -16.33
C ILE A 195 8.28 -8.00 -17.65
N VAL A 196 9.48 -7.51 -17.97
CA VAL A 196 10.19 -7.83 -19.22
C VAL A 196 10.48 -9.33 -19.32
N TRP A 197 10.93 -9.98 -18.25
CA TRP A 197 11.19 -11.42 -18.23
C TRP A 197 9.92 -12.24 -18.51
N THR A 198 8.79 -11.83 -17.91
CA THR A 198 7.53 -12.55 -18.11
C THR A 198 7.03 -12.40 -19.54
N VAL A 199 7.10 -11.18 -20.09
CA VAL A 199 6.80 -10.95 -21.51
C VAL A 199 7.72 -11.79 -22.38
N ALA A 200 9.03 -11.70 -22.21
CA ALA A 200 10.00 -12.47 -23.00
C ALA A 200 9.76 -13.99 -22.94
N SER A 201 9.37 -14.53 -21.78
CA SER A 201 9.01 -15.95 -21.62
C SER A 201 7.80 -16.32 -22.46
N LEU A 202 6.75 -15.49 -22.45
CA LEU A 202 5.58 -15.71 -23.31
C LEU A 202 5.94 -15.64 -24.80
N LEU A 203 6.86 -14.74 -25.18
CA LEU A 203 7.35 -14.64 -26.57
C LEU A 203 8.20 -15.82 -26.99
N ALA A 204 8.80 -16.53 -26.03
CA ALA A 204 9.46 -17.81 -26.24
C ALA A 204 8.47 -18.95 -26.55
N GLY A 205 7.16 -18.69 -26.45
CA GLY A 205 6.13 -19.72 -26.45
C GLY A 205 6.06 -20.49 -25.14
N GLU A 206 6.52 -19.89 -24.03
CA GLU A 206 6.55 -20.54 -22.72
C GLU A 206 5.67 -19.81 -21.72
N ILE A 207 4.71 -20.54 -21.16
CA ILE A 207 3.99 -20.10 -19.97
C ILE A 207 4.86 -20.49 -18.77
N PRO A 208 5.38 -19.52 -17.98
CA PRO A 208 6.26 -19.84 -16.87
C PRO A 208 5.53 -20.67 -15.82
N GLU A 209 6.25 -21.57 -15.14
CA GLU A 209 5.69 -22.30 -14.01
C GLU A 209 5.31 -21.31 -12.90
N LEU A 210 4.06 -21.38 -12.44
CA LEU A 210 3.52 -20.48 -11.43
C LEU A 210 3.52 -21.15 -10.05
N ASP A 211 3.69 -20.35 -9.00
CA ASP A 211 3.40 -20.76 -7.62
C ASP A 211 1.89 -20.78 -7.35
N ASP A 212 1.54 -21.18 -6.12
CA ASP A 212 0.17 -21.22 -5.61
C ASP A 212 -0.57 -19.87 -5.64
N ARG A 213 0.15 -18.77 -5.86
CA ARG A 213 -0.37 -17.40 -5.96
C ARG A 213 -0.27 -16.85 -7.38
N GLY A 214 -0.05 -17.71 -8.37
CA GLY A 214 0.00 -17.33 -9.78
C GLY A 214 1.27 -16.57 -10.18
N ARG A 215 2.32 -16.59 -9.37
CA ARG A 215 3.55 -15.82 -9.64
C ARG A 215 4.60 -16.72 -10.31
N PRO A 216 5.39 -16.23 -11.27
CA PRO A 216 6.48 -17.02 -11.84
C PRO A 216 7.46 -17.53 -10.78
N ARG A 217 7.58 -18.85 -10.62
CA ARG A 217 8.46 -19.45 -9.61
C ARG A 217 9.90 -18.99 -9.76
N ALA A 218 10.38 -18.87 -11.00
CA ALA A 218 11.73 -18.38 -11.29
C ALA A 218 12.05 -17.01 -10.66
N LEU A 219 11.04 -16.15 -10.45
CA LEU A 219 11.21 -14.82 -9.88
C LEU A 219 10.87 -14.75 -8.38
N PHE A 220 9.94 -15.59 -7.91
CA PHE A 220 9.36 -15.51 -6.56
C PHE A 220 9.53 -16.80 -5.73
N ASN A 221 10.60 -17.58 -5.98
CA ASN A 221 10.81 -18.89 -5.36
C ASN A 221 11.11 -18.84 -3.85
N GLU A 222 11.99 -17.92 -3.44
CA GLU A 222 12.57 -17.90 -2.09
C GLU A 222 12.28 -16.60 -1.35
N GLU A 223 12.16 -16.68 -0.03
CA GLU A 223 12.08 -15.53 0.85
C GLU A 223 13.38 -14.72 0.82
N ILE A 224 13.27 -13.38 0.79
CA ILE A 224 14.41 -12.45 0.81
C ILE A 224 15.36 -12.80 1.96
N HIS A 225 14.85 -13.14 3.14
CA HIS A 225 15.70 -13.43 4.29
C HIS A 225 16.61 -14.64 4.09
N LYS A 226 16.19 -15.67 3.34
CA LYS A 226 17.00 -16.90 3.15
C LYS A 226 18.37 -16.61 2.54
N LYS A 227 18.45 -15.58 1.69
CA LYS A 227 19.63 -15.15 0.96
C LYS A 227 20.07 -13.71 1.31
N CYS A 228 19.52 -13.14 2.37
CA CYS A 228 19.84 -11.78 2.78
C CYS A 228 21.31 -11.70 3.25
N PRO A 229 22.14 -10.78 2.71
CA PRO A 229 23.53 -10.60 3.14
C PRO A 229 23.70 -10.25 4.62
N ARG A 230 22.65 -9.69 5.25
CA ARG A 230 22.66 -9.34 6.68
C ARG A 230 22.21 -10.49 7.59
N LYS A 231 21.79 -11.62 7.03
CA LYS A 231 21.37 -12.79 7.83
C LYS A 231 22.57 -13.32 8.62
N GLY A 232 22.37 -13.56 9.92
CA GLY A 232 23.42 -14.03 10.82
C GLY A 232 24.37 -12.93 11.31
N THR A 233 24.18 -11.68 10.90
CA THR A 233 24.83 -10.53 11.55
C THR A 233 24.13 -10.18 12.87
N GLY A 234 24.66 -9.20 13.61
CA GLY A 234 23.95 -8.64 14.78
C GLY A 234 22.58 -8.06 14.42
N GLU A 235 21.77 -7.73 15.41
CA GLU A 235 20.47 -7.08 15.18
C GLU A 235 20.58 -5.58 15.38
N ALA A 236 20.12 -4.83 14.39
CA ALA A 236 20.10 -3.37 14.40
C ALA A 236 19.05 -2.85 15.39
N LYS A 237 19.43 -1.88 16.21
CA LYS A 237 18.53 -1.19 17.15
C LYS A 237 18.01 0.13 16.62
N ILE A 238 18.74 0.72 15.66
CA ILE A 238 18.38 1.97 14.99
C ILE A 238 18.69 1.87 13.49
N PHE A 239 17.98 2.67 12.69
CA PHE A 239 18.41 2.90 11.31
C PHE A 239 19.77 3.60 11.31
N GLY A 240 20.66 3.20 10.41
CA GLY A 240 22.07 3.59 10.39
C GLY A 240 23.00 2.39 10.59
N GLU A 241 22.58 1.38 11.36
CA GLU A 241 23.39 0.19 11.61
C GLU A 241 23.33 -0.78 10.42
N GLU A 242 24.48 -1.18 9.86
CA GLU A 242 24.57 -2.06 8.69
C GLU A 242 24.40 -3.56 9.03
N THR A 243 23.54 -3.86 10.00
CA THR A 243 23.26 -5.21 10.52
C THR A 243 21.81 -5.61 10.27
N CYS A 244 21.38 -6.78 10.75
CA CYS A 244 20.05 -7.31 10.47
C CYS A 244 18.95 -6.35 10.95
N LEU A 245 18.00 -6.00 10.08
CA LEU A 245 16.92 -5.05 10.38
C LEU A 245 15.66 -5.74 10.93
N LYS A 246 15.77 -6.99 11.41
CA LYS A 246 14.60 -7.76 11.87
C LYS A 246 13.97 -7.10 13.09
N GLU A 247 14.80 -6.64 14.03
CA GLU A 247 14.35 -5.89 15.22
C GLU A 247 13.75 -4.50 14.89
N LEU A 248 13.89 -4.01 13.65
CA LEU A 248 13.21 -2.80 13.17
C LEU A 248 11.93 -3.09 12.38
N GLY A 249 11.53 -4.36 12.30
CA GLY A 249 10.30 -4.79 11.63
C GLY A 249 10.47 -5.30 10.20
N CYS A 250 11.69 -5.66 9.77
CA CYS A 250 11.92 -6.19 8.43
C CYS A 250 11.08 -7.44 8.12
N LYS A 251 10.27 -7.35 7.06
CA LYS A 251 9.36 -8.42 6.60
C LYS A 251 10.00 -9.38 5.60
N GLY A 252 11.31 -9.26 5.37
CA GLY A 252 12.09 -10.15 4.50
C GLY A 252 11.90 -11.65 4.77
N PRO A 253 11.70 -12.12 6.02
CA PRO A 253 11.44 -13.53 6.31
C PRO A 253 10.13 -14.08 5.75
N ARG A 254 9.18 -13.22 5.35
CA ARG A 254 7.87 -13.63 4.82
C ARG A 254 7.61 -13.08 3.42
N THR A 255 8.65 -12.59 2.75
CA THR A 255 8.53 -11.90 1.46
C THR A 255 9.35 -12.64 0.43
N LYS A 256 8.71 -13.20 -0.59
CA LYS A 256 9.41 -13.84 -1.70
C LYS A 256 9.67 -12.81 -2.79
N ALA A 257 10.96 -12.59 -3.06
CA ALA A 257 11.48 -11.77 -4.16
C ALA A 257 13.00 -11.92 -4.20
N ASP A 258 13.59 -11.62 -5.35
CA ASP A 258 15.03 -11.64 -5.59
C ASP A 258 15.68 -10.26 -5.52
N CYS A 259 15.04 -9.28 -4.86
CA CYS A 259 15.54 -7.90 -4.70
C CYS A 259 16.97 -7.80 -4.11
N HIS A 260 17.43 -8.83 -3.40
CA HIS A 260 18.78 -8.88 -2.83
C HIS A 260 19.86 -9.17 -3.88
N ILE A 261 19.49 -9.82 -5.00
CA ILE A 261 20.39 -10.15 -6.12
C ILE A 261 20.29 -9.05 -7.18
N ARG A 262 19.09 -8.84 -7.73
CA ARG A 262 18.89 -7.92 -8.86
C ARG A 262 18.91 -6.45 -8.45
N LYS A 263 18.63 -6.18 -7.16
CA LYS A 263 18.47 -4.82 -6.62
C LYS A 263 17.44 -4.01 -7.41
N TRP A 264 17.60 -2.69 -7.48
CA TRP A 264 16.74 -1.73 -8.17
C TRP A 264 17.59 -0.66 -8.82
N ASN A 265 17.01 0.01 -9.83
CA ASN A 265 17.64 1.12 -10.56
C ASN A 265 19.01 0.75 -11.13
N ASN A 266 19.03 -0.21 -12.06
CA ASN A 266 20.25 -0.75 -12.68
C ASN A 266 21.23 -1.34 -11.66
N SER A 267 20.74 -2.27 -10.83
CA SER A 267 21.52 -2.94 -9.79
C SER A 267 22.17 -2.02 -8.73
N THR A 268 21.72 -0.77 -8.62
CA THR A 268 22.35 0.24 -7.74
C THR A 268 22.09 -0.06 -6.27
N ASN A 269 20.80 -0.18 -5.88
CA ASN A 269 20.46 -0.37 -4.47
C ASN A 269 19.14 -1.12 -4.31
N TRP A 270 18.78 -1.50 -3.09
CA TRP A 270 17.54 -2.20 -2.73
C TRP A 270 17.15 -1.81 -1.32
N CYS A 271 15.93 -2.15 -0.88
CA CYS A 271 15.39 -1.66 0.40
C CYS A 271 16.35 -1.88 1.58
N ILE A 272 16.77 -3.12 1.82
CA ILE A 272 17.66 -3.46 2.95
C ILE A 272 19.08 -2.92 2.72
N GLY A 273 19.56 -2.87 1.47
CA GLY A 273 20.85 -2.26 1.13
C GLY A 273 20.89 -0.76 1.43
N ALA A 274 19.77 -0.06 1.23
CA ALA A 274 19.57 1.35 1.59
C ALA A 274 19.28 1.54 3.09
N ASN A 275 19.48 0.49 3.90
CA ASN A 275 19.20 0.48 5.32
C ASN A 275 17.72 0.73 5.69
N ALA A 276 16.80 0.38 4.79
CA ALA A 276 15.37 0.41 5.02
C ALA A 276 14.81 -1.03 5.13
N ILE A 277 13.79 -1.22 5.95
CA ILE A 277 13.18 -2.54 6.10
C ILE A 277 12.47 -2.99 4.81
N CYS A 278 12.44 -4.30 4.59
CA CYS A 278 11.50 -4.88 3.64
C CYS A 278 10.08 -4.75 4.20
N LEU A 279 9.12 -4.32 3.37
CA LEU A 279 7.72 -4.11 3.75
C LEU A 279 6.77 -5.25 3.32
N GLY A 280 7.27 -6.25 2.58
CA GLY A 280 6.42 -7.33 2.05
C GLY A 280 5.59 -6.95 0.83
N CYS A 281 6.02 -5.97 0.04
CA CYS A 281 5.21 -5.43 -1.04
C CYS A 281 4.89 -6.40 -2.19
N THR A 282 5.51 -7.58 -2.27
CA THR A 282 5.25 -8.61 -3.30
C THR A 282 4.26 -9.70 -2.84
N GLU A 283 3.74 -9.60 -1.63
CA GLU A 283 2.97 -10.66 -0.98
C GLU A 283 1.47 -10.33 -0.92
N ASP A 284 0.65 -11.37 -0.93
CA ASP A 284 -0.78 -11.26 -0.66
C ASP A 284 -1.05 -10.76 0.76
N GLY A 285 -2.04 -9.87 0.87
CA GLY A 285 -2.38 -9.17 2.10
C GLY A 285 -1.47 -8.00 2.47
N PHE A 286 -0.52 -7.60 1.61
CA PHE A 286 0.10 -6.29 1.71
C PHE A 286 -0.92 -5.19 1.37
N PRO A 287 -1.06 -4.13 2.19
CA PRO A 287 -0.20 -3.76 3.32
C PRO A 287 -0.62 -4.31 4.70
N ASP A 288 -1.86 -4.77 4.88
CA ASP A 288 -2.45 -5.02 6.20
C ASP A 288 -1.77 -6.14 6.99
N LYS A 289 -1.51 -7.31 6.37
CA LYS A 289 -0.82 -8.45 7.00
C LYS A 289 0.67 -8.18 7.32
N PHE A 290 1.18 -7.05 6.83
CA PHE A 290 2.55 -6.60 7.02
C PHE A 290 2.63 -5.33 7.88
N SER A 291 1.47 -4.82 8.31
CA SER A 291 1.34 -3.65 9.16
C SER A 291 1.12 -4.06 10.62
N PRO A 292 1.64 -3.28 11.59
CA PRO A 292 2.48 -2.10 11.41
C PRO A 292 3.89 -2.43 10.92
N PHE A 293 4.38 -1.67 9.94
CA PHE A 293 5.66 -1.95 9.27
C PHE A 293 6.86 -1.93 10.21
N TYR A 294 6.95 -0.90 11.06
CA TYR A 294 8.10 -0.64 11.94
C TYR A 294 7.94 -1.23 13.35
N LYS A 295 7.20 -2.33 13.49
CA LYS A 295 7.19 -3.12 14.73
C LYS A 295 7.75 -4.51 14.46
N ILE A 296 8.46 -5.02 15.47
CA ILE A 296 8.84 -6.42 15.56
C ILE A 296 7.54 -7.20 15.71
N GLU A 297 7.19 -7.97 14.69
CA GLU A 297 6.29 -9.09 14.92
C GLU A 297 7.12 -10.15 15.65
N TYR A 298 6.89 -10.30 16.96
CA TYR A 298 7.38 -11.47 17.67
C TYR A 298 6.79 -12.69 16.98
N GLY A 299 7.60 -13.38 16.20
CA GLY A 299 7.21 -14.61 15.52
C GLY A 299 6.89 -15.67 16.56
N TYR A 300 5.61 -15.90 16.83
CA TYR A 300 5.19 -17.17 17.39
C TYR A 300 5.14 -18.14 16.22
N GLN A 301 5.98 -19.17 16.23
CA GLN A 301 5.73 -20.34 15.39
C GLN A 301 4.42 -20.95 15.89
N THR A 302 3.36 -20.87 15.09
CA THR A 302 2.23 -21.76 15.26
C THR A 302 2.73 -23.16 14.95
N TYR A 303 3.03 -23.93 16.00
CA TYR A 303 3.02 -25.37 15.86
C TYR A 303 1.58 -25.74 15.54
N ASP A 304 1.33 -26.20 14.31
CA ASP A 304 0.10 -26.91 13.99
C ASP A 304 0.00 -28.10 14.94
N LYS A 305 -0.94 -28.00 15.88
CA LYS A 305 -1.44 -29.15 16.62
C LYS A 305 -2.90 -29.30 16.24
N ASN A 306 -3.13 -30.38 15.52
CA ASN A 306 -4.38 -31.06 15.20
C ASN A 306 -5.63 -30.44 15.82
N ASP A 307 -6.55 -30.09 14.92
CA ASP A 307 -7.97 -29.93 15.17
C ASP A 307 -8.47 -30.92 16.22
N ASN A 308 -8.81 -30.39 17.39
CA ASN A 308 -9.85 -30.95 18.22
C ASN A 308 -10.62 -29.78 18.81
N SER A 309 -11.80 -29.60 18.24
CA SER A 309 -12.81 -28.62 18.58
C SER A 309 -13.11 -28.60 20.08
N ASN A 310 -13.06 -27.41 20.66
CA ASN A 310 -13.96 -27.07 21.76
C ASN A 310 -14.27 -25.57 21.70
N SER A 311 -15.45 -25.24 21.17
CA SER A 311 -15.98 -23.89 21.14
C SER A 311 -16.43 -23.48 22.54
N GLY A 312 -15.47 -23.13 23.40
CA GLY A 312 -15.75 -22.49 24.67
C GLY A 312 -16.11 -21.02 24.47
N THR A 313 -17.34 -20.65 24.82
CA THR A 313 -17.81 -19.26 24.92
C THR A 313 -17.20 -18.58 26.15
N THR A 314 -15.92 -18.24 26.07
CA THR A 314 -15.24 -17.49 27.13
C THR A 314 -15.34 -15.99 26.88
N THR A 315 -16.12 -15.29 27.71
CA THR A 315 -16.20 -13.81 27.76
C THR A 315 -14.82 -13.19 28.04
N LEU A 316 -14.47 -12.11 27.35
CA LEU A 316 -13.23 -11.37 27.55
C LEU A 316 -13.10 -10.88 29.00
N ARG A 317 -11.99 -11.21 29.67
CA ARG A 317 -11.72 -10.78 31.05
C ARG A 317 -10.24 -10.48 31.25
N ILE A 318 -9.94 -9.51 32.10
CA ILE A 318 -8.58 -9.23 32.58
C ILE A 318 -8.44 -9.91 33.95
N THR A 319 -7.51 -10.85 34.09
CA THR A 319 -7.22 -11.54 35.35
C THR A 319 -6.07 -10.88 36.09
N LYS A 320 -5.20 -10.13 35.39
CA LYS A 320 -4.05 -9.46 35.97
C LYS A 320 -3.67 -8.21 35.20
N ALA A 321 -3.36 -7.12 35.91
CA ALA A 321 -2.73 -5.93 35.37
C ALA A 321 -1.74 -5.38 36.42
N GLU A 322 -0.44 -5.47 36.17
CA GLU A 322 0.59 -5.00 37.10
C GLU A 322 1.76 -4.33 36.38
N TRP A 323 2.38 -3.38 37.07
CA TRP A 323 3.66 -2.80 36.72
C TRP A 323 4.77 -3.46 37.54
N ARG A 324 5.82 -3.87 36.86
CA ARG A 324 7.04 -4.45 37.43
C ARG A 324 8.09 -3.35 37.50
N THR A 325 8.35 -2.86 38.71
CA THR A 325 9.25 -1.73 38.97
C THR A 325 10.72 -2.07 38.73
N ASP A 326 11.10 -3.34 38.85
CA ASP A 326 12.46 -3.86 38.65
C ASP A 326 12.94 -3.75 37.20
N ASN A 327 12.04 -3.80 36.23
CA ASN A 327 12.39 -3.80 34.80
C ASN A 327 11.50 -2.89 33.93
N SER A 328 10.75 -1.98 34.57
CA SER A 328 9.79 -1.06 33.94
C SER A 328 8.82 -1.77 32.98
N GLU A 329 8.26 -2.91 33.38
CA GLU A 329 7.42 -3.75 32.51
C GLU A 329 5.95 -3.72 32.92
N LEU A 330 5.07 -3.45 31.97
CA LEU A 330 3.64 -3.68 32.09
C LEU A 330 3.33 -5.14 31.79
N ARG A 331 2.57 -5.79 32.67
CA ARG A 331 2.02 -7.13 32.47
C ARG A 331 0.51 -7.09 32.56
N VAL A 332 -0.15 -7.54 31.51
CA VAL A 332 -1.60 -7.69 31.46
C VAL A 332 -1.93 -9.11 31.04
N GLU A 333 -2.73 -9.82 31.82
CA GLU A 333 -3.11 -11.21 31.54
C GLU A 333 -4.63 -11.35 31.68
N GLY A 334 -5.20 -12.31 30.99
CA GLY A 334 -6.64 -12.51 31.02
C GLY A 334 -7.10 -13.75 30.27
N GLN A 335 -8.42 -13.83 30.08
CA GLN A 335 -9.11 -14.90 29.39
C GLN A 335 -9.94 -14.34 28.24
N GLY A 336 -10.16 -15.16 27.21
CA GLY A 336 -11.00 -14.79 26.06
C GLY A 336 -11.30 -15.96 25.16
N LYS A 337 -11.94 -15.68 24.01
CA LYS A 337 -12.26 -16.69 23.00
C LYS A 337 -10.97 -17.20 22.34
N ILE A 338 -10.80 -18.53 22.31
CA ILE A 338 -9.63 -19.19 21.69
C ILE A 338 -9.41 -18.67 20.26
N GLY A 339 -8.17 -18.29 19.94
CA GLY A 339 -7.79 -17.76 18.63
C GLY A 339 -8.20 -16.31 18.36
N ALA A 340 -8.95 -15.67 19.26
CA ALA A 340 -9.28 -14.25 19.10
C ALA A 340 -8.06 -13.35 19.36
N ILE A 341 -8.04 -12.18 18.73
CA ILE A 341 -7.03 -11.15 18.96
C ILE A 341 -7.50 -10.20 20.04
N VAL A 342 -6.67 -9.99 21.06
CA VAL A 342 -6.89 -9.10 22.19
C VAL A 342 -6.00 -7.87 22.02
N LYS A 343 -6.60 -6.70 21.81
CA LYS A 343 -5.92 -5.40 21.74
C LYS A 343 -5.78 -4.82 23.14
N VAL A 344 -4.60 -4.32 23.50
CA VAL A 344 -4.30 -3.70 24.80
C VAL A 344 -3.88 -2.25 24.58
N SER A 345 -4.49 -1.32 25.30
CA SER A 345 -4.28 0.13 25.19
C SER A 345 -4.06 0.75 26.56
N ALA A 346 -3.25 1.81 26.62
CA ALA A 346 -3.15 2.71 27.75
C ALA A 346 -4.43 3.54 27.82
N ALA A 347 -5.34 3.21 28.76
CA ALA A 347 -6.66 3.82 28.82
C ALA A 347 -6.59 5.32 29.14
N ASP A 348 -5.63 5.73 29.96
CA ASP A 348 -5.47 7.13 30.39
C ASP A 348 -5.02 8.06 29.24
N ALA A 349 -4.38 7.47 28.23
CA ALA A 349 -3.83 8.19 27.08
C ALA A 349 -4.57 7.92 25.77
N GLY A 350 -5.39 6.88 25.71
CA GLY A 350 -6.02 6.44 24.45
C GLY A 350 -5.02 5.85 23.45
N VAL A 351 -3.83 5.44 23.90
CA VAL A 351 -2.76 4.94 23.04
C VAL A 351 -2.78 3.41 23.03
N MET A 352 -2.83 2.81 21.83
CA MET A 352 -2.71 1.35 21.70
C MET A 352 -1.27 0.89 21.98
N LEU A 353 -1.14 -0.02 22.92
CA LEU A 353 0.14 -0.56 23.37
C LEU A 353 0.56 -1.77 22.53
N GLY A 354 -0.37 -2.67 22.24
CA GLY A 354 -0.15 -3.82 21.37
C GLY A 354 -1.34 -4.77 21.31
N ALA A 355 -1.12 -5.97 20.79
CA ALA A 355 -2.14 -7.02 20.72
C ALA A 355 -1.52 -8.40 20.95
N VAL A 356 -2.33 -9.35 21.41
CA VAL A 356 -1.95 -10.74 21.68
C VAL A 356 -3.10 -11.69 21.31
N SER A 357 -2.79 -12.89 20.82
CA SER A 357 -3.81 -13.92 20.56
C SER A 357 -4.15 -14.68 21.84
N VAL A 358 -5.42 -15.08 21.99
CA VAL A 358 -5.82 -16.03 23.03
C VAL A 358 -5.34 -17.42 22.67
N GLY A 359 -4.60 -18.05 23.59
CA GLY A 359 -4.10 -19.41 23.46
C GLY A 359 -5.19 -20.47 23.45
N SER A 360 -4.82 -21.71 23.14
CA SER A 360 -5.73 -22.86 23.16
C SER A 360 -6.26 -23.21 24.55
N ASP A 361 -5.64 -22.69 25.61
CA ASP A 361 -6.08 -22.79 26.99
C ASP A 361 -7.08 -21.69 27.40
N GLY A 362 -7.47 -20.82 26.45
CA GLY A 362 -8.38 -19.69 26.69
C GLY A 362 -7.72 -18.50 27.40
N ASN A 363 -6.40 -18.55 27.66
CA ASN A 363 -5.66 -17.48 28.34
C ASN A 363 -4.87 -16.63 27.33
N TRP A 364 -4.65 -15.36 27.67
CA TRP A 364 -3.78 -14.45 26.94
C TRP A 364 -2.87 -13.68 27.90
N ARG A 365 -1.67 -13.31 27.42
CA ARG A 365 -0.66 -12.60 28.23
C ARG A 365 0.05 -11.55 27.38
N PHE A 366 -0.12 -10.29 27.75
CA PHE A 366 0.54 -9.14 27.16
C PHE A 366 1.64 -8.63 28.10
N ARG A 367 2.83 -8.40 27.55
CA ARG A 367 3.96 -7.81 28.29
C ARG A 367 4.63 -6.75 27.45
N GLN A 368 4.94 -5.62 28.06
CA GLN A 368 5.66 -4.54 27.38
C GLN A 368 6.62 -3.86 28.34
N LYS A 369 7.90 -3.78 27.96
CA LYS A 369 8.90 -2.98 28.66
C LYS A 369 8.79 -1.52 28.24
N SER A 370 8.86 -0.64 29.22
CA SER A 370 8.85 0.82 29.10
C SER A 370 7.78 1.35 28.12
N PRO A 371 6.49 0.99 28.28
CA PRO A 371 5.43 1.56 27.47
C PRO A 371 5.39 3.08 27.63
N VAL A 372 5.22 3.78 26.51
CA VAL A 372 5.04 5.24 26.49
C VAL A 372 3.64 5.55 25.94
N PRO A 373 2.76 6.20 26.73
CA PRO A 373 2.93 6.52 28.15
C PRO A 373 2.77 5.29 29.06
N THR A 374 3.34 5.34 30.26
CA THR A 374 3.15 4.30 31.29
C THR A 374 1.70 4.32 31.79
N PRO A 375 0.90 3.28 31.57
CA PRO A 375 -0.53 3.32 31.91
C PRO A 375 -0.76 3.14 33.42
N GLY A 376 -1.60 3.99 34.01
CA GLY A 376 -2.25 3.72 35.30
C GLY A 376 -3.48 2.82 35.14
N ARG A 377 -4.11 2.82 33.96
CA ARG A 377 -5.20 1.94 33.56
C ARG A 377 -5.00 1.38 32.17
N VAL A 378 -5.47 0.16 31.95
CA VAL A 378 -5.48 -0.50 30.65
C VAL A 378 -6.91 -0.69 30.15
N LYS A 379 -7.08 -0.57 28.83
CA LYS A 379 -8.28 -0.92 28.08
C LYS A 379 -7.93 -2.13 27.21
N VAL A 380 -8.78 -3.15 27.25
CA VAL A 380 -8.61 -4.39 26.51
C VAL A 380 -9.82 -4.62 25.62
N GLU A 381 -9.61 -4.92 24.34
CA GLU A 381 -10.67 -5.05 23.34
C GLU A 381 -10.50 -6.33 22.52
N SER A 382 -11.55 -7.11 22.36
CA SER A 382 -11.55 -8.32 21.51
C SER A 382 -12.96 -8.65 21.07
N SER A 383 -13.16 -8.96 19.78
CA SER A 383 -14.45 -9.42 19.23
C SER A 383 -15.67 -8.56 19.61
N GLY A 384 -15.49 -7.24 19.74
CA GLY A 384 -16.55 -6.29 20.11
C GLY A 384 -16.74 -6.07 21.61
N GLU A 385 -16.08 -6.84 22.46
CA GLU A 385 -16.08 -6.66 23.92
C GLU A 385 -14.95 -5.70 24.35
N VAL A 386 -15.22 -4.88 25.39
CA VAL A 386 -14.28 -3.91 25.95
C VAL A 386 -14.24 -4.06 27.47
N VAL A 387 -13.03 -4.22 28.03
CA VAL A 387 -12.81 -4.38 29.47
C VAL A 387 -11.71 -3.45 29.94
N PHE A 388 -11.83 -2.91 31.16
CA PHE A 388 -10.83 -2.02 31.76
C PHE A 388 -10.28 -2.61 33.06
N ALA A 389 -9.02 -2.32 33.36
CA ALA A 389 -8.41 -2.65 34.65
C ALA A 389 -7.41 -1.57 35.08
N SER A 390 -7.33 -1.32 36.39
CA SER A 390 -6.25 -0.52 36.98
C SER A 390 -4.96 -1.33 37.03
N VAL A 391 -3.83 -0.70 36.74
CA VAL A 391 -2.51 -1.34 36.79
C VAL A 391 -1.97 -1.26 38.20
N LYS A 392 -1.84 -2.42 38.86
CA LYS A 392 -1.26 -2.51 40.21
C LYS A 392 0.21 -2.09 40.20
N ASN A 393 0.64 -1.33 41.21
CA ASN A 393 2.00 -0.79 41.34
C ASN A 393 2.44 0.15 40.21
N ALA A 394 1.50 0.71 39.44
CA ALA A 394 1.83 1.77 38.49
C ALA A 394 2.58 2.90 39.22
N PRO A 395 3.65 3.46 38.65
CA PRO A 395 4.39 4.55 39.29
C PRO A 395 3.45 5.69 39.70
N ALA A 396 3.58 6.20 40.93
CA ALA A 396 2.86 7.39 41.36
C ALA A 396 3.33 8.55 40.48
N GLY A 397 2.45 9.04 39.60
CA GLY A 397 2.85 9.89 38.48
C GLY A 397 2.96 9.18 37.13
N GLY A 398 2.26 8.06 36.91
CA GLY A 398 1.97 7.46 35.58
C GLY A 398 1.18 8.35 34.61
N GLY A 399 1.19 9.67 34.87
CA GLY A 399 0.78 10.76 34.00
C GLY A 399 1.75 11.96 34.11
N SER A 400 3.02 11.73 34.50
CA SER A 400 4.00 12.81 34.66
C SER A 400 4.58 13.22 33.31
N MET A 401 3.88 14.18 32.71
CA MET A 401 4.45 15.38 32.10
C MET A 401 5.58 15.16 31.07
N ILE A 402 5.19 15.16 29.79
CA ILE A 402 5.63 16.29 28.97
C ILE A 402 4.72 17.43 29.42
N ASP A 403 5.30 18.48 29.97
CA ASP A 403 4.65 19.68 30.49
C ASP A 403 4.04 20.54 29.35
N GLY A 404 3.25 19.90 28.49
CA GLY A 404 2.36 20.51 27.53
C GLY A 404 0.97 20.46 28.10
N ALA A 405 0.69 21.40 29.02
CA ALA A 405 -0.59 21.69 29.64
C ALA A 405 -1.79 20.86 29.13
N THR A 406 -2.49 20.18 30.04
CA THR A 406 -3.90 19.78 29.83
C THR A 406 -4.74 21.03 29.61
N LYS A 407 -4.64 21.58 28.41
CA LYS A 407 -5.45 22.71 27.98
C LYS A 407 -6.80 22.14 27.58
N THR A 408 -7.85 22.70 28.16
CA THR A 408 -9.22 22.42 27.76
C THR A 408 -9.32 22.56 26.24
N PHE A 409 -9.82 21.52 25.57
CA PHE A 409 -9.92 21.51 24.11
C PHE A 409 -10.75 22.71 23.64
N ARG A 410 -10.11 23.58 22.85
CA ARG A 410 -10.74 24.81 22.35
C ARG A 410 -10.13 25.27 21.03
N ILE A 411 -10.94 25.97 20.24
CA ILE A 411 -10.47 26.75 19.10
C ILE A 411 -10.11 28.14 19.60
N LYS A 412 -8.86 28.57 19.44
CA LYS A 412 -8.39 29.91 19.82
C LYS A 412 -8.62 30.94 18.72
N LYS A 413 -8.43 30.54 17.46
CA LYS A 413 -8.48 31.44 16.31
C LYS A 413 -8.99 30.68 15.08
N ALA A 414 -9.84 31.33 14.30
CA ALA A 414 -10.21 30.91 12.96
C ALA A 414 -10.31 32.17 12.11
N GLU A 415 -9.49 32.29 11.06
CA GLU A 415 -9.43 33.48 10.21
C GLU A 415 -9.17 33.12 8.74
N TRP A 416 -9.77 33.90 7.86
CA TRP A 416 -9.49 33.90 6.43
C TRP A 416 -8.59 35.09 6.08
N SER A 417 -7.59 34.86 5.24
CA SER A 417 -6.78 35.90 4.61
C SER A 417 -7.05 35.92 3.10
N ALA A 418 -7.76 36.93 2.62
CA ALA A 418 -8.04 37.10 1.19
C ALA A 418 -6.76 37.34 0.38
N GLU A 419 -5.81 38.13 0.91
CA GLU A 419 -4.51 38.40 0.28
C GLU A 419 -3.68 37.12 0.07
N LYS A 420 -3.72 36.18 1.04
CA LYS A 420 -2.92 34.95 1.01
C LYS A 420 -3.69 33.73 0.51
N LEU A 421 -4.98 33.90 0.21
CA LEU A 421 -5.92 32.82 -0.09
C LEU A 421 -5.80 31.65 0.91
N GLU A 422 -5.71 31.95 2.20
CA GLU A 422 -5.37 30.99 3.25
C GLU A 422 -6.36 31.03 4.42
N LEU A 423 -6.93 29.87 4.75
CA LEU A 423 -7.68 29.65 5.98
C LEU A 423 -6.71 29.17 7.07
N LYS A 424 -6.75 29.83 8.23
CA LYS A 424 -5.99 29.42 9.43
C LYS A 424 -6.92 29.12 10.58
N VAL A 425 -6.74 27.96 11.19
CA VAL A 425 -7.43 27.58 12.41
C VAL A 425 -6.39 27.14 13.43
N GLU A 426 -6.43 27.72 14.62
CA GLU A 426 -5.51 27.41 15.71
C GLU A 426 -6.28 27.17 16.99
N GLY A 427 -5.78 26.26 17.81
CA GLY A 427 -6.41 25.96 19.09
C GLY A 427 -5.49 25.23 20.04
N GLU A 428 -6.10 24.71 21.09
CA GLU A 428 -5.41 23.98 22.14
C GLU A 428 -6.13 22.66 22.43
N GLY A 429 -5.38 21.68 22.89
CA GLY A 429 -5.88 20.35 23.20
C GLY A 429 -4.86 19.52 23.95
N LYS A 430 -5.17 18.24 24.18
CA LYS A 430 -4.26 17.29 24.80
C LYS A 430 -3.22 16.83 23.79
N PHE A 431 -1.93 16.90 24.14
CA PHE A 431 -0.82 16.44 23.30
C PHE A 431 -1.07 15.05 22.71
N GLY A 432 -0.71 14.87 21.44
CA GLY A 432 -0.83 13.60 20.72
C GLY A 432 -2.25 13.26 20.26
N ASN A 433 -3.27 13.98 20.73
CA ASN A 433 -4.61 13.86 20.15
C ASN A 433 -4.59 14.37 18.71
N MET A 434 -5.42 13.74 17.87
CA MET A 434 -5.76 14.30 16.57
C MET A 434 -6.96 15.23 16.69
N VAL A 435 -6.96 16.28 15.87
CA VAL A 435 -8.03 17.25 15.71
C VAL A 435 -8.51 17.19 14.26
N ASP A 436 -9.77 16.80 14.06
CA ASP A 436 -10.45 16.88 12.77
C ASP A 436 -11.08 18.27 12.62
N VAL A 437 -10.81 18.94 11.51
CA VAL A 437 -11.33 20.27 11.20
C VAL A 437 -12.28 20.13 10.01
N SER A 438 -13.53 20.53 10.21
CA SER A 438 -14.59 20.48 9.20
C SER A 438 -15.35 21.80 9.11
N GLU A 439 -16.09 21.99 8.03
CA GLU A 439 -17.10 23.04 7.96
C GLU A 439 -18.28 22.67 8.86
N ALA A 440 -18.71 23.60 9.72
CA ALA A 440 -19.71 23.31 10.74
C ALA A 440 -21.13 23.11 10.18
N SER A 441 -21.47 23.79 9.08
CA SER A 441 -22.80 23.75 8.45
C SER A 441 -23.02 22.49 7.62
N THR A 442 -21.99 22.04 6.90
CA THR A 442 -22.09 20.93 5.94
C THR A 442 -21.50 19.62 6.48
N GLY A 443 -20.65 19.70 7.51
CA GLY A 443 -19.83 18.57 7.95
C GLY A 443 -18.70 18.23 6.98
N ALA A 444 -18.51 19.02 5.91
CA ALA A 444 -17.47 18.79 4.92
C ALA A 444 -16.09 18.87 5.58
N ARG A 445 -15.31 17.80 5.47
CA ARG A 445 -14.03 17.68 6.14
C ARG A 445 -12.97 18.51 5.41
N LEU A 446 -12.24 19.35 6.16
CA LEU A 446 -11.19 20.22 5.65
C LEU A 446 -9.80 19.60 5.87
N GLY A 447 -9.60 18.89 6.98
CA GLY A 447 -8.36 18.14 7.23
C GLY A 447 -8.14 17.80 8.70
N MET A 448 -7.02 17.14 9.00
CA MET A 448 -6.65 16.75 10.36
C MET A 448 -5.27 17.30 10.75
N VAL A 449 -5.10 17.59 12.03
CA VAL A 449 -3.83 18.02 12.61
C VAL A 449 -3.62 17.36 13.98
N SER A 450 -2.37 17.09 14.36
CA SER A 450 -2.04 16.62 15.71
C SER A 450 -1.81 17.78 16.67
N VAL A 451 -2.13 17.59 17.94
CA VAL A 451 -1.75 18.53 19.00
C VAL A 451 -0.28 18.33 19.36
N ASP A 452 0.50 19.41 19.28
CA ASP A 452 1.92 19.44 19.57
C ASP A 452 2.25 19.31 21.07
N THR A 453 3.54 19.22 21.37
CA THR A 453 4.07 19.06 22.74
C THR A 453 3.76 20.23 23.67
N GLU A 454 3.29 21.38 23.17
CA GLU A 454 2.88 22.55 23.97
C GLU A 454 1.34 22.61 24.16
N GLY A 455 0.63 21.56 23.75
CA GLY A 455 -0.83 21.49 23.77
C GLY A 455 -1.49 22.44 22.77
N LYS A 456 -0.78 22.82 21.70
CA LYS A 456 -1.28 23.69 20.63
C LYS A 456 -1.49 22.89 19.35
N TRP A 457 -2.40 23.33 18.51
CA TRP A 457 -2.58 22.76 17.18
C TRP A 457 -2.87 23.88 16.17
N LYS A 458 -2.41 23.71 14.94
CA LYS A 458 -2.54 24.69 13.87
C LYS A 458 -2.84 24.02 12.53
N PHE A 459 -4.03 24.26 12.01
CA PHE A 459 -4.46 23.85 10.70
C PHE A 459 -4.36 25.03 9.72
N ARG A 460 -3.84 24.77 8.51
CA ARG A 460 -3.80 25.74 7.41
C ARG A 460 -4.24 25.09 6.13
N GLN A 461 -5.08 25.78 5.37
CA GLN A 461 -5.49 25.38 4.04
C GLN A 461 -5.31 26.54 3.08
N LYS A 462 -4.48 26.33 2.06
CA LYS A 462 -4.28 27.28 0.96
C LYS A 462 -5.25 26.96 -0.17
N ASN A 463 -5.74 28.01 -0.83
CA ASN A 463 -6.65 27.93 -1.98
C ASN A 463 -7.84 26.98 -1.74
N PRO A 464 -8.60 27.13 -0.63
CA PRO A 464 -9.77 26.30 -0.42
C PRO A 464 -10.83 26.59 -1.49
N VAL A 465 -11.50 25.54 -1.97
CA VAL A 465 -12.56 25.63 -3.00
C VAL A 465 -13.71 26.54 -2.53
N SER A 466 -14.00 26.54 -1.24
CA SER A 466 -14.92 27.47 -0.57
C SER A 466 -14.34 27.87 0.79
N VAL A 467 -14.60 29.11 1.20
CA VAL A 467 -14.18 29.59 2.54
C VAL A 467 -15.33 29.34 3.52
N PRO A 468 -15.17 28.42 4.50
CA PRO A 468 -16.21 28.16 5.47
C PRO A 468 -16.44 29.40 6.34
N ARG A 469 -17.71 29.73 6.61
CA ARG A 469 -18.05 30.82 7.55
C ARG A 469 -17.89 30.41 9.01
N ARG A 470 -18.03 29.12 9.29
CA ARG A 470 -17.93 28.53 10.62
C ARG A 470 -17.27 27.17 10.53
N ILE A 471 -16.30 26.92 11.39
CA ILE A 471 -15.58 25.65 11.43
C ILE A 471 -15.94 24.88 12.70
N ARG A 472 -15.89 23.56 12.61
CA ARG A 472 -15.93 22.63 13.74
C ARG A 472 -14.57 21.98 13.86
N ALA A 473 -14.05 21.92 15.09
CA ALA A 473 -12.89 21.13 15.44
C ALA A 473 -13.33 20.01 16.40
N GLU A 474 -13.01 18.76 16.08
CA GLU A 474 -13.36 17.58 16.88
C GLU A 474 -12.12 16.80 17.30
N SER A 475 -12.07 16.36 18.57
CA SER A 475 -11.00 15.54 19.10
C SER A 475 -11.54 14.61 20.19
N ASN A 476 -11.40 13.30 20.00
CA ASN A 476 -11.83 12.25 20.93
C ASN A 476 -13.29 12.42 21.41
N GLY A 477 -14.21 12.68 20.49
CA GLY A 477 -15.65 12.85 20.78
C GLY A 477 -16.05 14.19 21.41
N ASN A 478 -15.09 15.08 21.70
CA ASN A 478 -15.36 16.46 22.07
C ASN A 478 -15.23 17.35 20.84
N TRP A 479 -16.21 18.23 20.61
CA TRP A 479 -16.15 19.20 19.52
C TRP A 479 -16.39 20.62 19.99
N LYS A 480 -15.82 21.57 19.25
CA LYS A 480 -16.05 23.01 19.40
C LYS A 480 -16.26 23.61 18.02
N GLU A 481 -17.01 24.70 17.98
CA GLU A 481 -17.22 25.47 16.77
C GLU A 481 -16.78 26.91 16.97
N ARG A 482 -16.39 27.56 15.87
CA ARG A 482 -16.04 28.97 15.87
C ARG A 482 -16.30 29.59 14.50
N ASP A 483 -16.78 30.82 14.49
CA ASP A 483 -16.90 31.60 13.27
C ASP A 483 -15.51 31.98 12.72
N VAL A 484 -15.37 31.94 11.40
CA VAL A 484 -14.14 32.31 10.70
C VAL A 484 -14.14 33.83 10.49
N LEU A 485 -13.21 34.51 11.15
CA LEU A 485 -13.04 35.95 11.00
C LEU A 485 -12.64 36.28 9.56
N ASN A 486 -13.18 37.39 9.05
CA ASN A 486 -12.97 37.86 7.67
C ASN A 486 -13.41 36.88 6.58
N ALA A 487 -14.22 35.86 6.91
CA ALA A 487 -14.82 35.03 5.87
C ALA A 487 -15.67 35.90 4.93
N PRO A 488 -15.54 35.73 3.60
CA PRO A 488 -16.31 36.52 2.66
C PRO A 488 -17.82 36.28 2.85
N PRO A 489 -18.67 37.28 2.55
CA PRO A 489 -20.09 37.02 2.44
C PRO A 489 -20.35 35.94 1.38
N SER A 490 -21.42 35.16 1.55
CA SER A 490 -21.78 33.96 0.79
C SER A 490 -21.60 34.15 -0.71
N ILE A 491 -21.33 33.03 -1.42
CA ILE A 491 -21.06 32.87 -2.86
C ILE A 491 -21.98 33.72 -3.74
N SER A 492 -21.66 35.01 -3.81
CA SER A 492 -22.11 36.00 -4.77
C SER A 492 -21.06 37.11 -4.91
N SER A 493 -20.12 37.24 -3.96
CA SER A 493 -19.04 38.24 -3.99
C SER A 493 -17.66 37.72 -4.42
N LEU A 494 -17.47 36.41 -4.67
CA LEU A 494 -16.19 35.87 -5.16
C LEU A 494 -15.94 36.16 -6.65
N ASN A 495 -17.01 36.25 -7.46
CA ASN A 495 -16.90 36.71 -8.85
C ASN A 495 -16.39 38.16 -8.92
N HIS A 496 -16.74 39.00 -7.94
CA HIS A 496 -16.34 40.40 -7.93
C HIS A 496 -14.85 40.63 -7.52
N LEU A 497 -14.26 39.68 -6.80
CA LEU A 497 -12.83 39.68 -6.44
C LEU A 497 -11.96 39.18 -7.61
N PHE A 498 -12.46 38.24 -8.41
CA PHE A 498 -11.79 37.80 -9.64
C PHE A 498 -11.80 38.89 -10.72
N GLU A 499 -12.91 39.61 -10.91
CA GLU A 499 -12.98 40.71 -11.87
C GLU A 499 -12.04 41.88 -11.52
N LYS A 500 -11.88 42.22 -10.23
CA LYS A 500 -10.95 43.28 -9.80
C LYS A 500 -9.48 42.93 -9.96
N LEU A 501 -9.12 41.66 -9.88
CA LEU A 501 -7.75 41.19 -10.09
C LEU A 501 -7.40 41.05 -11.57
N VAL A 502 -8.39 40.74 -12.42
CA VAL A 502 -8.21 40.69 -13.88
C VAL A 502 -8.23 42.09 -14.51
N SER A 503 -8.88 43.09 -13.91
CA SER A 503 -8.86 44.47 -14.40
C SER A 503 -7.60 45.27 -14.01
N ALA A 504 -6.70 44.70 -13.21
CA ALA A 504 -5.47 45.33 -12.73
C ALA A 504 -4.19 44.66 -13.27
N ALA A 505 -4.32 43.72 -14.21
CA ALA A 505 -3.26 43.14 -15.03
C ALA A 505 -3.53 43.52 -16.49
#